data_AF-A0A0G0PP57-F1
#
_entry.id   AF-A0A0G0PP57-F1
#
_cell.length_a   1.000
_cell.length_b   1.000
_cell.length_c   1.000
_cell.angle_alpha   90.00
_cell.angle_beta   90.00
_cell.angle_gamma   90.00
#
_symmetry.space_group_name_H-M   'P 1'
#
loop_
_entity.id
_entity.type
_entity.pdbx_description
1 polymer ?
#
loop_
_entity_poly.entity_id
_entity_poly.type
_entity_poly.pdbx_seq_one_letter_code
_entity_poly.pdbx_strand_id
1 'polypeptide(L)' 'MKTARDPRHKIRQNTIKMLFAQSFTKQPNLNELAKKVLEKSKDIDNKITTAAPTWPVEKLNKIDLAILRLAI' A
#
# COMPACT_ATOMS: atom_id res chain seq x y z
N MET A 1 18.48 11.45 4.25
CA MET A 1 17.80 12.37 3.32
C MET A 1 17.38 11.58 2.08
N LYS A 2 16.15 11.73 1.56
CA LYS A 2 15.65 10.97 0.39
C LYS A 2 16.40 11.41 -0.88
N THR A 3 17.51 10.77 -1.19
CA THR A 3 18.21 10.98 -2.47
C THR A 3 17.55 10.12 -3.54
N ALA A 4 17.55 10.59 -4.80
CA ALA A 4 16.95 9.89 -5.93
C ALA A 4 17.49 8.47 -6.16
N ARG A 5 18.68 8.18 -5.61
CA ARG A 5 19.34 6.87 -5.68
C ARG A 5 19.16 6.01 -4.42
N ASP A 6 18.39 6.44 -3.41
CA ASP A 6 18.16 5.63 -2.21
C ASP A 6 17.45 4.32 -2.60
N PRO A 7 18.09 3.15 -2.41
CA PRO A 7 17.51 1.86 -2.80
C PRO A 7 16.19 1.59 -2.06
N ARG A 8 16.05 2.06 -0.82
CA ARG A 8 14.82 1.89 -0.03
C ARG A 8 13.65 2.63 -0.64
N HIS A 9 13.90 3.83 -1.18
CA HIS A 9 12.85 4.60 -1.84
C HIS A 9 12.37 3.92 -3.12
N LYS A 10 13.30 3.40 -3.94
CA LYS A 10 12.96 2.63 -5.14
C LYS A 10 12.16 1.37 -4.82
N ILE A 11 12.55 0.64 -3.78
CA ILE A 11 11.80 -0.54 -3.31
C ILE A 11 10.37 -0.15 -2.91
N ARG A 12 10.19 0.95 -2.16
CA ARG A 12 8.85 1.43 -1.79
C ARG A 12 8.02 1.83 -3.00
N GLN A 13 8.59 2.56 -3.95
CA GLN A 13 7.91 2.93 -5.20
C GLN A 13 7.42 1.70 -5.97
N ASN A 14 8.27 0.68 -6.12
CA ASN A 14 7.89 -0.57 -6.77
C ASN A 14 6.80 -1.31 -5.99
N THR A 15 6.87 -1.30 -4.67
CA THR A 15 5.85 -1.92 -3.80
C THR A 15 4.48 -1.24 -3.97
N ILE A 16 4.44 0.09 -4.00
CA ILE A 16 3.20 0.87 -4.23
C ILE A 16 2.61 0.54 -5.60
N LYS A 17 3.44 0.48 -6.65
CA LYS A 17 2.98 0.11 -8.01
C LYS A 17 2.33 -1.28 -8.02
N MET A 18 2.93 -2.25 -7.32
CA MET A 18 2.38 -3.61 -7.22
C MET A 18 1.07 -3.65 -6.42
N LEU A 19 1.00 -2.94 -5.29
CA LEU A 19 -0.23 -2.85 -4.48
C LEU A 19 -1.37 -2.16 -5.24
N PHE A 20 -1.04 -1.11 -6.00
CA PHE A 20 -2.00 -0.44 -6.88
C PHE A 20 -2.50 -1.38 -7.97
N ALA A 21 -1.61 -2.06 -8.71
CA ALA A 21 -1.99 -3.01 -9.75
C ALA A 21 -2.87 -4.15 -9.20
N GLN A 22 -2.52 -4.68 -8.01
CA GLN A 22 -3.30 -5.70 -7.30
C GLN A 22 -4.74 -5.27 -7.00
N SER A 23 -4.99 -3.96 -6.84
CA SER A 23 -6.33 -3.44 -6.58
C SER A 23 -7.28 -3.48 -7.78
N PHE A 24 -6.74 -3.63 -9.00
CA PHE A 24 -7.52 -3.78 -10.23
C PHE A 24 -7.56 -5.23 -10.70
N THR A 25 -6.41 -5.90 -10.75
CA THR A 25 -6.30 -7.27 -11.21
C THR A 25 -5.28 -8.04 -10.38
N LYS A 26 -5.55 -9.32 -10.11
CA LYS A 26 -4.64 -10.18 -9.34
C LYS A 26 -3.33 -10.34 -10.08
N GLN A 27 -2.25 -9.83 -9.51
CA GLN A 27 -0.92 -9.89 -10.09
C GLN A 27 -0.25 -11.22 -9.74
N PRO A 28 0.40 -11.89 -10.71
CA PRO A 28 1.10 -13.15 -10.45
C PRO A 28 2.39 -12.95 -9.66
N ASN A 29 3.09 -11.82 -9.87
CA ASN A 29 4.41 -11.56 -9.32
C ASN A 29 4.40 -10.36 -8.37
N LEU A 30 4.29 -10.65 -7.07
CA LEU A 30 4.39 -9.65 -6.01
C LEU A 30 5.75 -9.73 -5.31
N ASN A 31 6.30 -8.57 -4.95
CA ASN A 31 7.49 -8.53 -4.11
C ASN A 31 7.14 -8.89 -2.65
N GLU A 32 8.15 -9.25 -1.86
CA GLU A 32 7.94 -9.71 -0.49
C GLU A 32 7.22 -8.69 0.39
N LEU A 33 7.52 -7.40 0.22
CA LEU A 33 6.86 -6.33 0.96
C LEU A 33 5.37 -6.22 0.61
N ALA A 34 5.00 -6.28 -0.67
CA ALA A 34 3.60 -6.24 -1.07
C ALA A 34 2.85 -7.48 -0.55
N LYS A 35 3.47 -8.67 -0.56
CA LYS A 35 2.87 -9.87 0.03
C LYS A 35 2.57 -9.68 1.52
N LYS A 36 3.55 -9.20 2.30
CA LYS A 36 3.38 -8.92 3.74
C LYS A 36 2.27 -7.89 4.01
N VAL A 37 2.18 -6.85 3.18
CA VAL A 37 1.11 -5.84 3.29
C VAL A 37 -0.26 -6.43 2.95
N LEU A 38 -0.36 -7.29 1.92
CA LEU A 38 -1.62 -7.93 1.56
C LEU A 38 -2.09 -8.93 2.61
N GLU A 39 -1.19 -9.70 3.21
CA GLU A 39 -1.50 -10.61 4.33
C GLU A 39 -2.10 -9.86 5.53
N LYS A 40 -1.59 -8.65 5.82
CA LYS A 40 -2.06 -7.80 6.92
C LYS A 40 -3.09 -6.74 6.50
N SER A 41 -3.60 -6.80 5.27
CA SER A 41 -4.42 -5.73 4.69
C SER A 41 -5.65 -5.41 5.53
N LYS A 42 -6.32 -6.44 6.10
CA LYS A 42 -7.48 -6.26 6.98
C LYS A 42 -7.13 -5.48 8.25
N ASP A 43 -6.03 -5.85 8.91
CA ASP A 43 -5.58 -5.18 10.14
C ASP A 43 -5.18 -3.72 9.86
N ILE A 44 -4.55 -3.49 8.70
CA ILE A 44 -4.15 -2.15 8.26
C ILE A 44 -5.37 -1.29 7.93
N ASP A 45 -6.34 -1.83 7.19
CA ASP A 45 -7.57 -1.11 6.86
C ASP A 45 -8.39 -0.77 8.12
N ASN A 46 -8.38 -1.63 9.14
CA ASN A 46 -8.97 -1.34 10.45
C ASN A 46 -8.25 -0.17 11.14
N LYS A 47 -6.92 -0.12 11.09
CA LYS A 47 -6.14 1.02 11.62
C LYS A 47 -6.43 2.32 10.86
N ILE A 48 -6.56 2.27 9.53
CA ILE A 48 -6.91 3.45 8.73
C ILE A 48 -8.32 3.94 9.09
N THR A 49 -9.28 3.02 9.23
CA THR A 49 -10.67 3.35 9.55
C THR A 49 -10.81 3.93 10.96
N THR A 50 -10.08 3.39 11.94
CA THR A 50 -10.06 3.95 13.30
C THR A 50 -9.39 5.32 13.36
N ALA A 51 -8.36 5.56 12.54
CA ALA A 51 -7.71 6.87 12.44
C ALA A 51 -8.57 7.91 11.69
N ALA A 52 -9.39 7.48 10.72
CA ALA A 52 -10.23 8.35 9.89
C ALA A 52 -11.68 7.82 9.76
N PRO A 53 -12.47 7.84 10.86
CA PRO A 53 -13.80 7.22 10.88
C PRO A 53 -14.82 7.91 9.96
N THR A 54 -14.62 9.20 9.67
CA THR A 54 -15.51 9.99 8.80
C THR A 54 -15.28 9.72 7.32
N TRP A 55 -14.15 9.09 6.94
CA TRP A 55 -13.79 8.85 5.54
C TRP A 55 -13.55 7.36 5.27
N PRO A 56 -14.53 6.64 4.70
CA PRO A 56 -14.41 5.21 4.44
C PRO A 56 -13.23 4.88 3.52
N VAL A 57 -12.50 3.81 3.84
CA VAL A 57 -11.36 3.32 3.04
C VAL A 57 -11.73 2.97 1.60
N GLU A 58 -12.98 2.61 1.35
CA GLU A 58 -13.49 2.29 0.01
C GLU A 58 -13.60 3.52 -0.90
N LYS A 59 -13.78 4.71 -0.30
CA LYS A 59 -13.89 5.99 -1.01
C LYS A 59 -12.53 6.65 -1.26
N LEU A 60 -11.44 6.11 -0.70
CA LEU A 60 -10.10 6.59 -1.00
C LEU A 60 -9.70 6.22 -2.42
N ASN A 61 -8.93 7.10 -3.07
CA ASN A 61 -8.29 6.77 -4.31
C ASN A 61 -7.41 5.53 -4.12
N LYS A 62 -7.41 4.62 -5.09
CA LYS A 62 -6.65 3.37 -5.01
C LYS A 62 -5.15 3.60 -4.82
N ILE A 63 -4.62 4.70 -5.36
CA ILE A 63 -3.22 5.09 -5.19
C ILE A 63 -2.93 5.54 -3.75
N ASP A 64 -3.79 6.37 -3.17
CA ASP A 64 -3.65 6.88 -1.81
C ASP A 64 -3.80 5.73 -0.80
N LEU A 65 -4.76 4.84 -1.03
CA LEU A 65 -4.93 3.63 -0.21
C LEU A 65 -3.69 2.72 -0.27
N ALA A 66 -3.07 2.55 -1.44
CA ALA A 66 -1.84 1.77 -1.57
C ALA A 66 -0.66 2.41 -0.82
N ILE A 67 -0.57 3.74 -0.80
CA ILE A 67 0.44 4.48 -0.04
C ILE A 67 0.23 4.28 1.46
N LEU A 68 -1.00 4.46 1.95
CA LEU A 68 -1.34 4.28 3.37
C LEU A 68 -1.08 2.85 3.83
N ARG A 69 -1.46 1.86 3.03
CA ARG A 69 -1.24 0.45 3.35
C ARG A 69 0.24 0.07 3.48
N LEU A 70 1.13 0.72 2.73
CA LEU A 70 2.57 0.50 2.85
C LEU A 70 3.19 1.21 4.06
N ALA A 71 2.55 2.28 4.55
CA ALA A 71 3.11 3.15 5.58
C ALA A 71 2.88 2.65 7.02
N ILE A 72 1.85 1.83 7.23
CA ILE A 72 1.41 1.28 8.52
C ILE A 72 2.12 -0.04 8.84
#